data_AF-A0A3P7DG06-F1
#
_entry.id   AF-A0A3P7DG06-F1
#
_cell.length_a   1.000
_cell.length_b   1.000
_cell.length_c   1.000
_cell.angle_alpha   90.00
_cell.angle_beta   90.00
_cell.angle_gamma   90.00
#
_symmetry.space_group_name_H-M   'P 1'
#
loop_
_entity.id
_entity.type
_entity.pdbx_description
1 polymer ?
#
loop_
_entity_poly.entity_id
_entity_poly.type
_entity_poly.pdbx_seq_one_letter_code
_entity_poly.pdbx_strand_id
1 'polypeptide(L)'
;MSVSGRIVAEPMWEPFLEEKGDLLNVSIIYSDLLWPWSGYMAVAVSVVPNGCNYDGTASGRITVTVVSEERGVQKYSTAAFPIRVRIIPTPPRSQRLLWDQYRNIRYPAGYFPRDDLRDKTNILDWNADHPHTNFKPLYQHLRSSGYYIEVLGEPLTCVDLSQYSAFLIVDPEDEFFPSERQKLYDEVNNANLNLIIFADWYNTSVIDKIRFMDENTKEWWEPETGGTNLPALNDLLKEWNISLSAHVLDGIAIIGQTPVKYLSGTSVSNAPPHALIALSDLTDLGEEMIAERKTDQLYEEAIFLYYKNNTLSKKSGFVAIFGDSSCLEVGSTSDTKSCIFLLEALLESALEGDLIESLRQSLVPAGTILSLKYSQNLPLPKRLTTSNFAKYSKVIMGISADAEPVYREHPKCRILWNAISQPVANVTLSSDLSDSHLKVDRSDLPDGNQFSNELTSAQLHEIIQFFDANVENDVEQTHQLSFNQQNYGFLLWGIIFFIIIVIYCRTVVRRLVVRFRIFRFILRRF
;
A
#
# COMPACT_ATOMS: atom_id res chain seq x y z
N MET A 1 13.72 -28.70 27.93
CA MET A 1 12.31 -28.65 27.47
C MET A 1 12.35 -28.86 25.96
N SER A 2 11.44 -29.65 25.38
CA SER A 2 11.25 -29.56 23.93
C SER A 2 10.81 -28.14 23.61
N VAL A 3 11.47 -27.51 22.64
CA VAL A 3 11.12 -26.16 22.18
C VAL A 3 9.92 -26.20 21.22
N SER A 4 9.47 -27.38 20.83
CA SER A 4 8.29 -27.59 20.00
C SER A 4 7.09 -28.11 20.78
N GLY A 5 5.90 -27.77 20.29
CA GLY A 5 4.63 -28.32 20.73
C GLY A 5 3.75 -28.69 19.55
N ARG A 6 2.75 -29.54 19.79
CA ARG A 6 1.75 -29.93 18.79
C ARG A 6 0.36 -29.51 19.26
N ILE A 7 -0.47 -28.99 18.37
CA ILE A 7 -1.89 -28.76 18.66
C ILE A 7 -2.59 -30.12 18.73
N VAL A 8 -3.20 -30.43 19.88
CA VAL A 8 -3.74 -31.77 20.18
C VAL A 8 -5.06 -32.03 19.45
N ALA A 9 -5.90 -30.99 19.37
CA ALA A 9 -7.22 -31.01 18.77
C ALA A 9 -7.49 -29.65 18.12
N GLU A 10 -8.47 -29.61 17.22
CA GLU A 10 -8.92 -28.38 16.58
C GLU A 10 -9.23 -27.31 17.64
N PRO A 11 -8.68 -26.08 17.53
CA PRO A 11 -9.00 -25.00 18.44
C PRO A 11 -10.51 -24.73 18.47
N MET A 12 -11.06 -24.53 19.66
CA MET A 12 -12.50 -24.36 19.84
C MET A 12 -12.84 -22.88 19.96
N TRP A 13 -13.95 -22.48 19.35
CA TRP A 13 -14.55 -21.18 19.53
C TRP A 13 -15.63 -21.25 20.60
N GLU A 14 -15.52 -20.40 21.62
CA GLU A 14 -16.47 -20.31 22.73
C GLU A 14 -17.13 -18.93 22.71
N PRO A 15 -18.28 -18.77 22.01
CA PRO A 15 -19.00 -17.51 21.99
C PRO A 15 -19.67 -17.24 23.34
N PHE A 16 -19.55 -16.02 23.85
CA PHE A 16 -20.22 -15.58 25.08
C PHE A 16 -21.62 -15.06 24.75
N LEU A 17 -22.65 -15.78 25.21
CA LEU A 17 -24.04 -15.51 24.83
C LEU A 17 -24.56 -14.18 25.37
N GLU A 18 -24.12 -13.79 26.57
CA GLU A 18 -24.47 -12.50 27.19
C GLU A 18 -23.89 -11.31 26.43
N GLU A 19 -22.75 -11.52 25.77
CA GLU A 19 -22.04 -10.54 24.96
C GLU A 19 -22.21 -10.81 23.46
N LYS A 20 -23.32 -11.44 23.03
CA LYS A 20 -23.66 -11.62 21.60
C LYS A 20 -22.57 -12.31 20.75
N GLY A 21 -21.75 -13.16 21.36
CA GLY A 21 -20.70 -13.91 20.66
C GLY A 21 -21.22 -14.83 19.56
N ASP A 22 -22.49 -15.23 19.64
CA ASP A 22 -23.21 -16.02 18.63
C ASP A 22 -23.41 -15.27 17.31
N LEU A 23 -23.23 -13.95 17.27
CA LEU A 23 -23.24 -13.16 16.04
C LEU A 23 -21.92 -13.24 15.25
N LEU A 24 -20.87 -13.81 15.85
CA LEU A 24 -19.57 -13.97 15.20
C LEU A 24 -19.45 -15.36 14.59
N ASN A 25 -19.09 -15.39 13.32
CA ASN A 25 -18.61 -16.58 12.66
C ASN A 25 -17.08 -16.57 12.65
N VAL A 26 -16.48 -17.55 13.32
CA VAL A 26 -15.03 -17.65 13.51
C VAL A 26 -14.52 -18.90 12.83
N SER A 27 -13.52 -18.73 11.96
CA SER A 27 -12.80 -19.80 11.29
C SER A 27 -11.34 -19.76 11.70
N ILE A 28 -10.76 -20.94 11.97
CA ILE A 28 -9.39 -21.05 12.51
C ILE A 28 -8.58 -21.96 11.59
N ILE A 29 -7.45 -21.47 11.13
CA ILE A 29 -6.48 -22.23 10.33
C ILE A 29 -5.18 -22.27 11.13
N TYR A 30 -4.55 -23.43 11.26
CA TYR A 30 -3.37 -23.58 12.09
C TYR A 30 -2.39 -24.61 11.54
N SER A 31 -1.13 -24.50 11.95
CA SER A 31 -0.13 -25.55 11.76
C SER A 31 -0.20 -26.56 12.89
N ASP A 32 -0.11 -27.85 12.57
CA ASP A 32 -0.11 -28.93 13.57
C ASP A 32 1.05 -28.80 14.57
N LEU A 33 2.23 -28.45 14.05
CA LEU A 33 3.45 -28.24 14.81
C LEU A 33 3.65 -26.74 15.06
N LEU A 34 3.97 -26.40 16.31
CA LEU A 34 4.41 -25.09 16.74
C LEU A 34 5.86 -25.19 17.15
N TRP A 35 6.72 -24.42 16.51
CA TRP A 35 8.15 -24.33 16.75
C TRP A 35 8.54 -22.86 16.90
N PRO A 36 9.60 -22.50 17.66
CA PRO A 36 9.89 -21.09 17.96
C PRO A 36 10.13 -20.24 16.71
N TRP A 37 10.56 -20.87 15.60
CA TRP A 37 10.83 -20.22 14.33
C TRP A 37 9.84 -20.60 13.22
N SER A 38 8.81 -21.40 13.51
CA SER A 38 7.82 -21.81 12.51
C SER A 38 6.52 -22.29 13.15
N GLY A 39 5.41 -21.88 12.57
CA GLY A 39 4.07 -22.27 13.01
C GLY A 39 3.16 -21.06 13.08
N TYR A 40 1.87 -21.29 12.92
CA TYR A 40 0.89 -20.21 12.89
C TYR A 40 -0.49 -20.69 13.37
N MET A 41 -1.28 -19.74 13.83
CA MET A 41 -2.72 -19.85 13.99
C MET A 41 -3.33 -18.57 13.41
N ALA A 42 -4.09 -18.69 12.34
CA ALA A 42 -4.81 -17.62 11.69
C ALA A 42 -6.29 -17.70 12.09
N VAL A 43 -6.86 -16.55 12.43
CA VAL A 43 -8.26 -16.42 12.84
C VAL A 43 -8.95 -15.49 11.84
N ALA A 44 -9.98 -16.00 11.17
CA ALA A 44 -10.87 -15.20 10.34
C ALA A 44 -12.17 -14.99 11.11
N VAL A 45 -12.55 -13.73 11.29
CA VAL A 45 -13.78 -13.35 11.99
C VAL A 45 -14.70 -12.64 11.01
N SER A 46 -15.93 -13.09 10.94
CA SER A 46 -16.99 -12.48 10.13
C SER A 46 -18.28 -12.40 10.94
N VAL A 47 -19.23 -11.59 10.49
CA VAL A 47 -20.54 -11.46 11.14
C VAL A 47 -21.54 -12.37 10.44
N VAL A 48 -22.32 -13.12 11.21
CA VAL A 48 -23.38 -13.96 10.63
C VAL A 48 -24.45 -13.09 9.94
N PRO A 49 -25.15 -13.58 8.90
CA PRO A 49 -26.14 -12.77 8.17
C PRO A 49 -27.20 -12.11 9.05
N ASN A 50 -27.60 -12.75 10.15
CA ASN A 50 -28.58 -12.22 11.11
C ASN A 50 -28.05 -10.99 11.89
N GLY A 51 -26.73 -10.78 11.92
CA GLY A 51 -26.08 -9.64 12.57
C GLY A 51 -25.96 -8.40 11.69
N CYS A 52 -26.51 -8.38 10.47
CA CYS A 52 -26.32 -7.29 9.50
C CYS A 52 -26.77 -5.91 9.98
N ASN A 53 -27.75 -5.84 10.90
CA ASN A 53 -28.28 -4.60 11.48
C ASN A 53 -27.88 -4.40 12.94
N TYR A 54 -27.02 -5.27 13.48
CA TYR A 54 -26.59 -5.18 14.87
C TYR A 54 -25.55 -4.06 15.03
N ASP A 55 -25.69 -3.26 16.08
CA ASP A 55 -24.72 -2.25 16.47
C ASP A 55 -24.34 -2.46 17.94
N GLY A 56 -23.11 -2.89 18.19
CA GLY A 56 -22.67 -3.26 19.53
C GLY A 56 -21.42 -4.12 19.53
N THR A 57 -20.99 -4.53 20.71
CA THR A 57 -19.85 -5.45 20.85
C THR A 57 -20.33 -6.89 20.82
N ALA A 58 -19.51 -7.76 20.24
CA ALA A 58 -19.63 -9.20 20.32
C ALA A 58 -18.33 -9.81 20.87
N SER A 59 -18.44 -10.81 21.75
CA SER A 59 -17.27 -11.38 22.43
C SER A 59 -17.31 -12.90 22.53
N GLY A 60 -16.12 -13.49 22.66
CA GLY A 60 -15.93 -14.90 22.98
C GLY A 60 -14.46 -15.19 23.25
N ARG A 61 -14.08 -16.46 23.23
CA ARG A 61 -12.67 -16.85 23.30
C ARG A 61 -12.37 -18.05 22.42
N ILE A 62 -11.13 -18.13 21.96
CA ILE A 62 -10.59 -19.33 21.32
C ILE A 62 -9.78 -20.10 22.36
N THR A 63 -10.04 -21.40 22.52
CA THR A 63 -9.24 -22.27 23.37
C THR A 63 -8.41 -23.23 22.51
N VAL A 64 -7.09 -23.26 22.75
CA VAL A 64 -6.16 -24.17 22.08
C VAL A 64 -5.39 -24.96 23.12
N THR A 65 -5.27 -26.27 22.90
CA THR A 65 -4.46 -27.14 23.76
C THR A 65 -3.23 -27.60 22.98
N VAL A 66 -2.07 -27.23 23.50
CA VAL A 66 -0.75 -27.59 22.95
C VAL A 66 -0.13 -28.66 23.85
N VAL A 67 0.37 -29.73 23.24
CA VAL A 67 1.18 -30.73 23.92
C VAL A 67 2.65 -30.51 23.60
N SER A 68 3.48 -30.40 24.64
CA SER A 68 4.93 -30.31 24.54
C SER A 68 5.58 -31.46 25.33
N GLU A 69 6.80 -31.84 24.98
CA GLU A 69 7.54 -32.85 25.73
C GLU A 69 8.54 -32.22 26.70
N GLU A 70 8.44 -32.57 27.98
CA GLU A 70 9.37 -32.15 29.02
C GLU A 70 9.97 -33.40 29.68
N ARG A 71 11.25 -33.69 29.39
CA ARG A 71 12.01 -34.83 29.97
C ARG A 71 11.30 -36.19 29.79
N GLY A 72 10.74 -36.45 28.60
CA GLY A 72 10.02 -37.69 28.29
C GLY A 72 8.56 -37.71 28.75
N VAL A 73 8.08 -36.66 29.43
CA VAL A 73 6.69 -36.55 29.87
C VAL A 73 5.94 -35.57 28.98
N GLN A 74 4.77 -35.97 28.49
CA GLN A 74 3.87 -35.08 27.77
C GLN A 74 3.24 -34.07 28.73
N LYS A 75 3.40 -32.79 28.43
CA LYS A 75 2.82 -31.68 29.16
C LYS A 75 1.77 -31.00 28.29
N TYR A 76 0.54 -30.98 28.76
CA TYR A 76 -0.59 -30.33 28.10
C TYR A 76 -0.72 -28.92 28.67
N SER A 77 -0.74 -27.92 27.79
CA SER A 77 -0.95 -26.53 28.15
C SER A 77 -2.10 -25.97 27.33
N THR A 78 -3.10 -25.42 28.00
CA THR A 78 -4.24 -24.79 27.34
C THR A 78 -4.08 -23.27 27.37
N ALA A 79 -4.11 -22.65 26.20
CA ALA A 79 -4.14 -21.20 26.05
C ALA A 79 -5.55 -20.76 25.64
N ALA A 80 -6.00 -19.64 26.19
CA ALA A 80 -7.27 -19.02 25.87
C ALA A 80 -7.03 -17.61 25.31
N PHE A 81 -7.53 -17.36 24.10
CA PHE A 81 -7.43 -16.07 23.42
C PHE A 81 -8.79 -15.36 23.45
N PRO A 82 -8.99 -14.35 24.30
CA PRO A 82 -10.22 -13.58 24.31
C PRO A 82 -10.33 -12.74 23.03
N ILE A 83 -11.51 -12.74 22.41
CA ILE A 83 -11.82 -11.95 21.22
C ILE A 83 -13.01 -11.04 21.56
N ARG A 84 -12.85 -9.75 21.31
CA ARG A 84 -13.92 -8.75 21.39
C ARG A 84 -13.93 -7.93 20.11
N VAL A 85 -15.06 -7.92 19.41
CA VAL A 85 -15.23 -7.25 18.11
C VAL A 85 -16.37 -6.23 18.22
N ARG A 86 -16.16 -5.02 17.69
CA ARG A 86 -17.25 -4.07 17.47
C ARG A 86 -17.93 -4.41 16.16
N ILE A 87 -19.20 -4.78 16.23
CA ILE A 87 -20.08 -4.93 15.08
C ILE A 87 -20.80 -3.61 14.87
N ILE A 88 -20.92 -3.23 13.60
CA ILE A 88 -21.73 -2.12 13.13
C ILE A 88 -22.72 -2.65 12.09
N PRO A 89 -23.82 -1.93 11.83
CA PRO A 89 -24.70 -2.25 10.72
C PRO A 89 -23.91 -2.24 9.41
N THR A 90 -24.30 -3.12 8.47
CA THR A 90 -23.66 -3.18 7.15
C THR A 90 -23.68 -1.79 6.50
N PRO A 91 -22.51 -1.20 6.20
CA PRO A 91 -22.46 0.13 5.61
C PRO A 91 -23.20 0.18 4.27
N PRO A 92 -23.81 1.32 3.92
CA PRO A 92 -24.41 1.49 2.61
C PRO A 92 -23.35 1.27 1.52
N ARG A 93 -23.77 0.67 0.40
CA ARG A 93 -22.90 0.36 -0.76
C ARG A 93 -22.02 1.54 -1.17
N SER A 94 -22.58 2.75 -1.15
CA SER A 94 -21.89 4.00 -1.49
C SER A 94 -20.60 4.25 -0.70
N GLN A 95 -20.50 3.70 0.52
CA GLN A 95 -19.33 3.85 1.41
C GLN A 95 -18.39 2.64 1.37
N ARG A 96 -18.69 1.59 0.58
CA ARG A 96 -17.93 0.34 0.57
C ARG A 96 -16.97 0.30 -0.62
N LEU A 97 -15.68 0.23 -0.32
CA LEU A 97 -14.59 0.15 -1.29
C LEU A 97 -13.98 -1.24 -1.24
N LEU A 98 -13.72 -1.82 -2.40
CA LEU A 98 -12.93 -3.05 -2.52
C LEU A 98 -11.53 -2.68 -3.01
N TRP A 99 -10.51 -3.03 -2.26
CA TRP A 99 -9.10 -2.82 -2.60
C TRP A 99 -8.52 -4.11 -3.16
N ASP A 100 -7.91 -4.08 -4.33
CA ASP A 100 -7.24 -5.24 -4.90
C ASP A 100 -5.85 -5.46 -4.29
N GLN A 101 -5.69 -6.50 -3.46
CA GLN A 101 -4.38 -6.97 -2.99
C GLN A 101 -3.98 -8.29 -3.67
N TYR A 102 -4.87 -8.86 -4.46
CA TYR A 102 -4.61 -10.13 -5.13
C TYR A 102 -3.67 -9.94 -6.33
N ARG A 103 -3.45 -8.70 -6.79
CA ARG A 103 -2.56 -8.39 -7.92
C ARG A 103 -1.18 -7.92 -7.50
N ASN A 104 -0.96 -7.60 -6.23
CA ASN A 104 0.38 -7.33 -5.71
C ASN A 104 1.11 -8.66 -5.47
N ILE A 105 2.40 -8.70 -5.79
CA ILE A 105 3.26 -9.85 -5.59
C ILE A 105 3.86 -9.80 -4.19
N ARG A 106 4.14 -10.98 -3.63
CA ARG A 106 4.73 -11.08 -2.30
C ARG A 106 6.25 -11.01 -2.41
N TYR A 107 6.82 -9.93 -1.93
CA TYR A 107 8.24 -9.83 -1.55
C TYR A 107 8.54 -10.78 -0.36
N PRO A 108 9.75 -11.39 -0.20
CA PRO A 108 11.05 -11.12 -0.85
C PRO A 108 11.53 -12.12 -1.91
N ALA A 109 10.69 -13.03 -2.43
CA ALA A 109 11.24 -14.18 -3.17
C ALA A 109 11.84 -13.86 -4.56
N GLY A 110 11.61 -12.67 -5.11
CA GLY A 110 12.12 -12.20 -6.40
C GLY A 110 12.53 -10.72 -6.35
N TYR A 111 13.18 -10.23 -7.42
CA TYR A 111 13.52 -8.82 -7.55
C TYR A 111 12.34 -8.05 -8.15
N PHE A 112 11.70 -7.25 -7.30
CA PHE A 112 10.68 -6.28 -7.66
C PHE A 112 11.27 -4.88 -7.43
N PRO A 113 11.42 -4.06 -8.49
CA PRO A 113 12.03 -2.75 -8.38
C PRO A 113 11.05 -1.76 -7.75
N ARG A 114 11.56 -0.67 -7.19
CA ARG A 114 10.70 0.42 -6.70
C ARG A 114 9.97 1.13 -7.83
N ASP A 115 8.87 1.78 -7.45
CA ASP A 115 8.16 2.71 -8.31
C ASP A 115 9.02 3.93 -8.66
N ASP A 116 9.59 4.64 -7.67
CA ASP A 116 10.47 5.79 -7.93
C ASP A 116 11.88 5.35 -8.38
N LEU A 117 12.08 5.27 -9.70
CA LEU A 117 13.36 4.94 -10.32
C LEU A 117 14.49 5.95 -10.06
N ARG A 118 14.20 7.15 -9.50
CA ARG A 118 15.24 8.09 -9.10
C ARG A 118 15.85 7.76 -7.75
N ASP A 119 15.18 6.97 -6.92
CA ASP A 119 15.77 6.49 -5.67
C ASP A 119 16.80 5.38 -5.95
N LYS A 120 18.08 5.77 -5.94
CA LYS A 120 19.20 4.85 -6.12
C LYS A 120 19.68 4.20 -4.82
N THR A 121 19.14 4.60 -3.66
CA THR A 121 19.60 4.11 -2.37
C THR A 121 18.99 2.76 -2.04
N ASN A 122 17.74 2.55 -2.42
CA ASN A 122 16.99 1.31 -2.21
C ASN A 122 16.41 0.82 -3.54
N ILE A 123 17.03 -0.20 -4.11
CA ILE A 123 16.61 -0.75 -5.41
C ILE A 123 15.38 -1.66 -5.31
N LEU A 124 15.05 -2.16 -4.13
CA LEU A 124 13.97 -3.13 -3.91
C LEU A 124 12.71 -2.45 -3.38
N ASP A 125 11.55 -2.88 -3.88
CA ASP A 125 10.28 -2.61 -3.22
C ASP A 125 10.03 -3.61 -2.09
N TRP A 126 10.22 -3.16 -0.85
CA TRP A 126 10.04 -3.99 0.34
C TRP A 126 8.82 -3.56 1.17
N ASN A 127 8.06 -2.58 0.70
CA ASN A 127 6.94 -2.00 1.45
C ASN A 127 5.61 -2.76 1.24
N ALA A 128 5.56 -3.72 0.32
CA ALA A 128 4.49 -4.70 0.12
C ALA A 128 3.11 -4.15 -0.31
N ASP A 129 3.04 -2.89 -0.73
CA ASP A 129 1.91 -2.26 -1.43
C ASP A 129 0.55 -2.58 -0.82
N HIS A 130 0.46 -2.38 0.50
CA HIS A 130 -0.69 -2.79 1.30
C HIS A 130 -1.30 -1.60 2.03
N PRO A 131 -2.64 -1.54 2.18
CA PRO A 131 -3.34 -0.57 3.05
C PRO A 131 -2.90 -0.53 4.53
N HIS A 132 -2.02 -1.45 4.95
CA HIS A 132 -1.54 -1.56 6.32
C HIS A 132 -0.02 -1.29 6.43
N THR A 133 0.67 -1.06 5.30
CA THR A 133 2.11 -0.75 5.22
C THR A 133 2.31 0.65 4.61
N ASN A 134 2.81 0.79 3.39
CA ASN A 134 3.01 2.07 2.68
C ASN A 134 1.70 2.83 2.46
N PHE A 135 0.60 2.16 2.12
CA PHE A 135 -0.70 2.81 1.95
C PHE A 135 -1.48 3.00 3.27
N LYS A 136 -0.85 2.80 4.43
CA LYS A 136 -1.50 3.04 5.74
C LYS A 136 -2.04 4.47 5.90
N PRO A 137 -1.33 5.55 5.53
CA PRO A 137 -1.86 6.91 5.60
C PRO A 137 -3.13 7.07 4.76
N LEU A 138 -3.13 6.53 3.53
CA LEU A 138 -4.30 6.51 2.66
C LEU A 138 -5.47 5.76 3.30
N TYR A 139 -5.23 4.55 3.82
CA TYR A 139 -6.25 3.77 4.51
C TYR A 139 -6.88 4.56 5.66
N GLN A 140 -6.05 5.17 6.51
CA GLN A 140 -6.52 5.99 7.62
C GLN A 140 -7.35 7.19 7.16
N HIS A 141 -6.92 7.85 6.07
CA HIS A 141 -7.63 8.97 5.45
C HIS A 141 -9.00 8.57 4.89
N LEU A 142 -9.08 7.46 4.18
CA LEU A 142 -10.34 6.95 3.66
C LEU A 142 -11.30 6.53 4.79
N ARG A 143 -10.76 5.90 5.85
CA ARG A 143 -11.54 5.53 7.05
C ARG A 143 -12.06 6.76 7.79
N SER A 144 -11.25 7.81 7.94
CA SER A 144 -11.69 9.07 8.57
C SER A 144 -12.73 9.82 7.73
N SER A 145 -12.69 9.63 6.40
CA SER A 145 -13.68 10.15 5.44
C SER A 145 -14.98 9.35 5.39
N GLY A 146 -15.11 8.26 6.18
CA GLY A 146 -16.33 7.48 6.30
C GLY A 146 -16.45 6.30 5.32
N TYR A 147 -15.40 6.00 4.55
CA TYR A 147 -15.36 4.82 3.68
C TYR A 147 -14.92 3.57 4.45
N TYR A 148 -15.47 2.41 4.08
CA TYR A 148 -15.10 1.10 4.60
C TYR A 148 -14.40 0.33 3.50
N ILE A 149 -13.18 -0.13 3.78
CA ILE A 149 -12.32 -0.79 2.80
C ILE A 149 -12.25 -2.27 3.14
N GLU A 150 -12.56 -3.10 2.15
CA GLU A 150 -12.28 -4.54 2.18
C GLU A 150 -11.07 -4.84 1.30
N VAL A 151 -10.14 -5.64 1.82
CA VAL A 151 -8.90 -5.99 1.10
C VAL A 151 -9.09 -7.35 0.43
N LEU A 152 -9.15 -7.35 -0.90
CA LEU A 152 -9.32 -8.54 -1.73
C LEU A 152 -8.02 -9.35 -1.78
N GLY A 153 -7.95 -10.43 -1.00
CA GLY A 153 -6.81 -11.35 -0.98
C GLY A 153 -7.01 -12.63 -1.81
N GLU A 154 -8.04 -12.66 -2.66
CA GLU A 154 -8.42 -13.83 -3.47
C GLU A 154 -8.91 -13.40 -4.87
N PRO A 155 -9.12 -14.34 -5.81
CA PRO A 155 -9.56 -14.02 -7.16
C PRO A 155 -10.88 -13.26 -7.16
N LEU A 156 -11.02 -12.31 -8.10
CA LEU A 156 -12.18 -11.43 -8.18
C LEU A 156 -13.48 -12.19 -8.45
N THR A 157 -13.40 -13.37 -9.08
CA THR A 157 -14.56 -14.25 -9.29
C THR A 157 -15.23 -14.68 -7.99
N CYS A 158 -14.52 -14.65 -6.86
CA CYS A 158 -14.98 -15.12 -5.56
C CYS A 158 -15.76 -14.08 -4.75
N VAL A 159 -15.78 -12.82 -5.19
CA VAL A 159 -16.43 -11.72 -4.47
C VAL A 159 -17.67 -11.22 -5.22
N ASP A 160 -18.73 -10.93 -4.49
CA ASP A 160 -19.92 -10.26 -5.03
C ASP A 160 -19.66 -8.75 -5.15
N LEU A 161 -19.41 -8.28 -6.37
CA LEU A 161 -19.05 -6.89 -6.64
C LEU A 161 -20.22 -5.92 -6.49
N SER A 162 -21.46 -6.42 -6.48
CA SER A 162 -22.65 -5.59 -6.27
C SER A 162 -22.66 -4.92 -4.89
N GLN A 163 -21.86 -5.44 -3.94
CA GLN A 163 -21.73 -4.94 -2.58
C GLN A 163 -20.88 -3.67 -2.45
N TYR A 164 -20.11 -3.30 -3.48
CA TYR A 164 -19.15 -2.20 -3.44
C TYR A 164 -19.53 -1.09 -4.42
N SER A 165 -19.25 0.16 -4.07
CA SER A 165 -19.42 1.30 -4.97
C SER A 165 -18.25 1.47 -5.93
N ALA A 166 -17.04 1.18 -5.44
CA ALA A 166 -15.81 1.29 -6.22
C ALA A 166 -14.87 0.12 -5.95
N PHE A 167 -14.16 -0.28 -7.01
CA PHE A 167 -13.07 -1.23 -6.97
C PHE A 167 -11.77 -0.47 -7.28
N LEU A 168 -10.85 -0.50 -6.32
CA LEU A 168 -9.56 0.18 -6.38
C LEU A 168 -8.50 -0.85 -6.76
N ILE A 169 -7.81 -0.61 -7.87
CA ILE A 169 -6.61 -1.35 -8.27
C ILE A 169 -5.45 -0.37 -8.13
N VAL A 170 -4.55 -0.62 -7.19
CA VAL A 170 -3.40 0.24 -6.92
C VAL A 170 -2.15 -0.61 -7.06
N ASP A 171 -1.28 -0.19 -7.95
CA ASP A 171 -0.03 -0.86 -8.31
C ASP A 171 -0.14 -2.38 -8.56
N PRO A 172 -0.85 -2.80 -9.63
CA PRO A 172 -1.03 -4.21 -9.92
C PRO A 172 0.18 -4.81 -10.64
N GLU A 173 0.97 -5.61 -9.92
CA GLU A 173 2.13 -6.32 -10.48
C GLU A 173 1.79 -7.65 -11.19
N ASP A 174 0.64 -8.27 -10.91
CA ASP A 174 0.23 -9.59 -11.43
C ASP A 174 -0.75 -9.50 -12.62
N GLU A 175 -0.96 -10.62 -13.29
CA GLU A 175 -1.90 -10.78 -14.41
C GLU A 175 -3.37 -10.85 -13.94
N PHE A 176 -4.31 -10.73 -14.89
CA PHE A 176 -5.74 -10.96 -14.66
C PHE A 176 -6.23 -12.20 -15.39
N PHE A 177 -7.00 -13.06 -14.73
CA PHE A 177 -7.66 -14.16 -15.44
C PHE A 177 -8.66 -13.59 -16.46
N PRO A 178 -8.86 -14.24 -17.63
CA PRO A 178 -9.84 -13.78 -18.62
C PRO A 178 -11.27 -13.68 -18.06
N SER A 179 -11.64 -14.59 -17.15
CA SER A 179 -12.91 -14.57 -16.41
C SER A 179 -13.08 -13.33 -15.52
N GLU A 180 -12.00 -12.85 -14.91
CA GLU A 180 -12.01 -11.66 -14.06
C GLU A 180 -12.17 -10.40 -14.89
N ARG A 181 -11.48 -10.32 -16.03
CA ARG A 181 -11.63 -9.22 -16.99
C ARG A 181 -13.06 -9.10 -17.49
N GLN A 182 -13.64 -10.21 -17.91
CA GLN A 182 -15.05 -10.26 -18.35
C GLN A 182 -16.00 -9.84 -17.22
N LYS A 183 -15.79 -10.36 -16.00
CA LYS A 183 -16.60 -9.99 -14.84
C LYS A 183 -16.53 -8.50 -14.53
N LEU A 184 -15.33 -7.91 -14.53
CA LEU A 184 -15.17 -6.46 -14.34
C LEU A 184 -15.89 -5.67 -15.42
N TYR A 185 -15.73 -6.06 -16.68
CA TYR A 185 -16.40 -5.40 -17.79
C TYR A 185 -17.92 -5.41 -17.62
N ASP A 186 -18.50 -6.56 -17.24
CA ASP A 186 -19.94 -6.68 -17.04
C ASP A 186 -20.42 -5.86 -15.83
N GLU A 187 -19.69 -5.86 -14.72
CA GLU A 187 -20.07 -5.17 -13.48
C GLU A 187 -19.93 -3.63 -13.60
N VAL A 188 -18.89 -3.15 -14.28
CA VAL A 188 -18.72 -1.73 -14.57
C VAL A 188 -19.81 -1.24 -15.51
N ASN A 189 -20.10 -1.95 -16.61
CA ASN A 189 -21.07 -1.49 -17.59
C ASN A 189 -22.53 -1.68 -17.17
N ASN A 190 -22.84 -2.71 -16.37
CA ASN A 190 -24.23 -3.11 -16.09
C ASN A 190 -24.64 -2.97 -14.61
N ALA A 191 -23.69 -2.95 -13.66
CA ALA A 191 -23.97 -2.97 -12.22
C ALA A 191 -23.49 -1.72 -11.46
N ASN A 192 -23.14 -0.65 -12.16
CA ASN A 192 -22.70 0.63 -11.59
C ASN A 192 -21.47 0.51 -10.68
N LEU A 193 -20.56 -0.43 -10.96
CA LEU A 193 -19.27 -0.53 -10.29
C LEU A 193 -18.31 0.51 -10.89
N ASN A 194 -17.69 1.33 -10.03
CA ASN A 194 -16.70 2.30 -10.48
C ASN A 194 -15.29 1.71 -10.35
N LEU A 195 -14.56 1.63 -11.45
CA LEU A 195 -13.20 1.09 -11.48
C LEU A 195 -12.21 2.25 -11.42
N ILE A 196 -11.36 2.27 -10.40
CA ILE A 196 -10.32 3.29 -10.20
C ILE A 196 -8.98 2.59 -10.17
N ILE A 197 -8.08 2.98 -11.08
CA ILE A 197 -6.76 2.36 -11.25
C ILE A 197 -5.68 3.41 -11.01
N PHE A 198 -4.74 3.10 -10.14
CA PHE A 198 -3.46 3.77 -10.01
C PHE A 198 -2.40 2.77 -10.45
N ALA A 199 -1.70 3.09 -11.54
CA ALA A 199 -0.65 2.28 -12.13
C ALA A 199 0.72 2.93 -11.90
N ASP A 200 1.77 2.26 -12.34
CA ASP A 200 3.13 2.79 -12.36
C ASP A 200 3.82 2.47 -13.69
N TRP A 201 5.15 2.63 -13.75
CA TRP A 201 5.92 2.34 -14.95
C TRP A 201 6.01 0.85 -15.30
N TYR A 202 6.15 0.60 -16.60
CA TYR A 202 6.66 -0.66 -17.12
C TYR A 202 7.34 -0.42 -18.46
N ASN A 203 8.64 -0.69 -18.52
CA ASN A 203 9.39 -0.61 -19.76
C ASN A 203 10.52 -1.64 -19.77
N THR A 204 10.49 -2.56 -20.74
CA THR A 204 11.45 -3.68 -20.80
C THR A 204 12.89 -3.23 -20.98
N SER A 205 13.13 -2.11 -21.66
CA SER A 205 14.47 -1.55 -21.84
C SER A 205 14.99 -0.89 -20.57
N VAL A 206 14.11 -0.27 -19.79
CA VAL A 206 14.45 0.25 -18.44
C VAL A 206 14.73 -0.91 -17.49
N ILE A 207 13.90 -1.97 -17.53
CA ILE A 207 14.10 -3.19 -16.72
C ILE A 207 15.47 -3.82 -16.97
N ASP A 208 15.90 -3.98 -18.23
CA ASP A 208 17.23 -4.50 -18.57
C ASP A 208 18.37 -3.58 -18.09
N LYS A 209 18.12 -2.28 -17.94
CA LYS A 209 19.10 -1.28 -17.47
C LYS A 209 19.29 -1.26 -15.96
N ILE A 210 18.25 -1.56 -15.18
CA ILE A 210 18.30 -1.51 -13.71
C ILE A 210 18.72 -2.84 -13.06
N ARG A 211 19.07 -3.86 -13.85
CA ARG A 211 19.68 -5.07 -13.30
C ARG A 211 21.01 -4.77 -12.63
N PHE A 212 21.32 -5.50 -11.57
CA PHE A 212 22.57 -5.34 -10.84
C PHE A 212 23.17 -6.70 -10.50
N MET A 213 24.49 -6.72 -10.27
CA MET A 213 25.18 -7.91 -9.77
C MET A 213 25.14 -7.88 -8.25
N ASP A 214 24.52 -8.89 -7.63
CA ASP A 214 24.65 -9.08 -6.19
C ASP A 214 26.04 -9.64 -5.88
N GLU A 215 26.83 -8.87 -5.12
CA GLU A 215 28.17 -9.28 -4.76
C GLU A 215 28.21 -10.46 -3.80
N ASN A 216 27.13 -10.71 -3.04
CA ASN A 216 27.08 -11.79 -2.06
C ASN A 216 26.80 -13.14 -2.73
N THR A 217 25.78 -13.22 -3.59
CA THR A 217 25.47 -14.45 -4.33
C THR A 217 26.30 -14.61 -5.60
N LYS A 218 26.92 -13.54 -6.10
CA LYS A 218 27.59 -13.48 -7.41
C LYS A 218 26.64 -13.78 -8.58
N GLU A 219 25.37 -13.41 -8.41
CA GLU A 219 24.32 -13.59 -9.42
C GLU A 219 23.81 -12.23 -9.91
N TRP A 220 23.38 -12.18 -11.17
CA TRP A 220 22.65 -11.04 -11.68
C TRP A 220 21.22 -11.09 -11.16
N TRP A 221 20.79 -9.99 -10.56
CA TRP A 221 19.41 -9.76 -10.18
C TRP A 221 18.77 -8.93 -11.29
N GLU A 222 17.83 -9.53 -11.99
CA GLU A 222 17.04 -8.89 -13.04
C GLU A 222 15.60 -8.70 -12.53
N PRO A 223 14.99 -7.52 -12.69
CA PRO A 223 13.62 -7.30 -12.24
C PRO A 223 12.66 -8.25 -12.95
N GLU A 224 11.72 -8.83 -12.19
CA GLU A 224 10.74 -9.76 -12.75
C GLU A 224 9.60 -9.02 -13.50
N THR A 225 9.34 -7.78 -13.11
CA THR A 225 8.34 -6.84 -13.67
C THR A 225 8.80 -5.39 -13.47
N GLY A 226 8.02 -4.40 -13.96
CA GLY A 226 8.18 -2.97 -13.63
C GLY A 226 7.58 -2.65 -12.25
N GLY A 227 7.19 -1.39 -12.00
CA GLY A 227 6.36 -1.05 -10.83
C GLY A 227 4.99 -1.73 -10.97
N THR A 228 4.31 -1.48 -12.09
CA THR A 228 3.04 -2.14 -12.43
C THR A 228 3.18 -3.04 -13.66
N ASN A 229 2.42 -4.14 -13.76
CA ASN A 229 2.35 -4.95 -14.99
C ASN A 229 1.43 -4.33 -16.05
N LEU A 230 1.92 -3.31 -16.76
CA LEU A 230 1.15 -2.60 -17.80
C LEU A 230 0.64 -3.48 -18.94
N PRO A 231 1.35 -4.52 -19.44
CA PRO A 231 0.78 -5.46 -20.40
C PRO A 231 -0.51 -6.14 -19.90
N ALA A 232 -0.53 -6.57 -18.62
CA ALA A 232 -1.72 -7.14 -17.99
C ALA A 232 -2.85 -6.12 -17.86
N LEU A 233 -2.55 -4.90 -17.43
CA LEU A 233 -3.52 -3.81 -17.37
C LEU A 233 -4.08 -3.46 -18.75
N ASN A 234 -3.26 -3.44 -19.79
CA ASN A 234 -3.71 -3.19 -21.16
C ASN A 234 -4.66 -4.29 -21.64
N ASP A 235 -4.45 -5.55 -21.27
CA ASP A 235 -5.37 -6.64 -21.58
C ASP A 235 -6.72 -6.51 -20.86
N LEU A 236 -6.76 -5.92 -19.67
CA LEU A 236 -7.98 -5.55 -18.97
C LEU A 236 -8.66 -4.34 -19.64
N LEU A 237 -7.90 -3.29 -19.91
CA LEU A 237 -8.39 -2.00 -20.39
C LEU A 237 -8.83 -2.01 -21.87
N LYS A 238 -8.34 -2.97 -22.64
CA LYS A 238 -8.70 -3.19 -24.04
C LYS A 238 -10.21 -3.33 -24.25
N GLU A 239 -10.94 -3.88 -23.28
CA GLU A 239 -12.40 -4.00 -23.33
C GLU A 239 -13.13 -2.64 -23.45
N TRP A 240 -12.49 -1.56 -23.00
CA TRP A 240 -12.98 -0.18 -23.14
C TRP A 240 -12.25 0.62 -24.23
N ASN A 241 -11.43 -0.03 -25.08
CA ASN A 241 -10.53 0.63 -26.03
C ASN A 241 -9.58 1.64 -25.37
N ILE A 242 -9.09 1.33 -24.17
CA ILE A 242 -8.08 2.13 -23.47
C ILE A 242 -6.75 1.38 -23.51
N SER A 243 -5.64 2.11 -23.65
CA SER A 243 -4.29 1.55 -23.54
C SER A 243 -3.34 2.55 -22.89
N LEU A 244 -2.41 2.03 -22.10
CA LEU A 244 -1.31 2.72 -21.46
C LEU A 244 -0.04 2.55 -22.30
N SER A 245 0.84 3.54 -22.25
CA SER A 245 2.11 3.60 -22.96
C SER A 245 3.22 2.87 -22.20
N ALA A 246 4.38 2.71 -22.85
CA ALA A 246 5.59 2.23 -22.19
C ALA A 246 6.50 3.39 -21.73
N HIS A 247 5.99 4.63 -21.73
CA HIS A 247 6.74 5.76 -21.19
C HIS A 247 6.94 5.61 -19.70
N VAL A 248 8.06 6.14 -19.24
CA VAL A 248 8.38 6.26 -17.83
C VAL A 248 8.61 7.73 -17.58
N LEU A 249 7.62 8.39 -17.01
CA LEU A 249 7.57 9.85 -16.92
C LEU A 249 7.90 10.31 -15.51
N ASP A 250 8.63 11.41 -15.41
CA ASP A 250 8.97 12.04 -14.13
C ASP A 250 8.73 13.56 -14.20
N GLY A 251 8.23 14.11 -13.09
CA GLY A 251 8.15 15.56 -12.91
C GLY A 251 7.06 16.00 -11.95
N ILE A 252 6.47 17.16 -12.23
CA ILE A 252 5.31 17.68 -11.51
C ILE A 252 4.15 17.66 -12.49
N ALA A 253 3.24 16.72 -12.28
CA ALA A 253 1.96 16.65 -12.96
C ALA A 253 1.04 17.79 -12.49
N ILE A 254 0.23 18.37 -13.37
CA ILE A 254 -0.82 19.33 -12.98
C ILE A 254 -2.18 18.74 -13.34
N ILE A 255 -3.04 18.55 -12.33
CA ILE A 255 -4.44 18.16 -12.54
C ILE A 255 -5.30 19.34 -12.10
N GLY A 256 -5.82 20.07 -13.08
CA GLY A 256 -6.53 21.32 -12.82
C GLY A 256 -5.60 22.41 -12.31
N GLN A 257 -5.68 22.69 -11.01
CA GLN A 257 -4.82 23.68 -10.34
C GLN A 257 -3.91 23.04 -9.28
N THR A 258 -3.98 21.71 -9.11
CA THR A 258 -3.24 21.01 -8.07
C THR A 258 -2.01 20.36 -8.67
N PRO A 259 -0.80 20.75 -8.25
CA PRO A 259 0.42 20.05 -8.62
C PRO A 259 0.50 18.71 -7.89
N VAL A 260 0.91 17.66 -8.59
CA VAL A 260 1.12 16.30 -8.08
C VAL A 260 2.53 15.89 -8.45
N LYS A 261 3.24 15.24 -7.52
CA LYS A 261 4.55 14.67 -7.83
C LYS A 261 4.31 13.41 -8.68
N TYR A 262 4.92 13.36 -9.87
CA TYR A 262 4.81 12.22 -10.77
C TYR A 262 6.15 11.48 -10.78
N LEU A 263 6.17 10.27 -10.23
CA LEU A 263 7.39 9.52 -9.91
C LEU A 263 7.52 8.26 -10.73
N SER A 264 8.06 8.37 -11.94
CA SER A 264 8.22 7.23 -12.86
C SER A 264 6.88 6.57 -13.18
N GLY A 265 5.85 7.35 -13.49
CA GLY A 265 4.56 6.82 -13.92
C GLY A 265 4.47 6.57 -15.43
N THR A 266 3.41 5.93 -15.89
CA THR A 266 3.10 5.73 -17.32
C THR A 266 2.24 6.87 -17.90
N SER A 267 1.83 6.79 -19.16
CA SER A 267 0.80 7.67 -19.74
C SER A 267 -0.26 6.88 -20.51
N VAL A 268 -1.38 7.51 -20.82
CA VAL A 268 -2.43 6.94 -21.67
C VAL A 268 -2.04 7.10 -23.13
N SER A 269 -1.87 5.99 -23.84
CA SER A 269 -1.55 5.97 -25.27
C SER A 269 -2.79 5.99 -26.15
N ASN A 270 -3.87 5.33 -25.73
CA ASN A 270 -5.11 5.28 -26.47
C ASN A 270 -6.31 5.43 -25.55
N ALA A 271 -7.29 6.21 -26.00
CA ALA A 271 -8.51 6.51 -25.25
C ALA A 271 -9.69 6.68 -26.21
N PRO A 272 -10.91 6.27 -25.83
CA PRO A 272 -12.11 6.58 -26.59
C PRO A 272 -12.29 8.10 -26.79
N PRO A 273 -12.83 8.58 -27.94
CA PRO A 273 -12.90 10.01 -28.24
C PRO A 273 -13.65 10.88 -27.22
N HIS A 274 -14.58 10.28 -26.47
CA HIS A 274 -15.38 10.96 -25.45
C HIS A 274 -14.87 10.74 -24.01
N ALA A 275 -13.75 10.02 -23.85
CA ALA A 275 -13.04 10.01 -22.58
C ALA A 275 -12.51 11.42 -22.28
N LEU A 276 -12.43 11.75 -20.99
CA LEU A 276 -11.83 12.98 -20.50
C LEU A 276 -10.42 12.66 -19.99
N ILE A 277 -9.43 13.46 -20.36
CA ILE A 277 -8.03 13.25 -19.98
C ILE A 277 -7.46 14.51 -19.32
N ALA A 278 -6.46 14.33 -18.44
CA ALA A 278 -5.59 15.41 -17.99
C ALA A 278 -4.23 15.27 -18.67
N LEU A 279 -3.74 16.38 -19.20
CA LEU A 279 -2.43 16.46 -19.85
C LEU A 279 -1.44 17.17 -18.91
N SER A 280 -0.19 16.74 -18.92
CA SER A 280 0.87 17.45 -18.21
C SER A 280 2.20 17.34 -18.96
N ASP A 281 3.01 18.40 -18.85
CA ASP A 281 4.37 18.44 -19.38
C ASP A 281 5.32 17.71 -18.42
N LEU A 282 5.88 16.58 -18.85
CA LEU A 282 6.77 15.73 -18.05
C LEU A 282 8.03 15.34 -18.82
N THR A 283 9.07 14.91 -18.09
CA THR A 283 10.29 14.37 -18.69
C THR A 283 10.17 12.87 -18.93
N ASP A 284 10.74 12.36 -20.02
CA ASP A 284 10.84 10.92 -20.26
C ASP A 284 12.08 10.35 -19.53
N LEU A 285 11.87 9.93 -18.29
CA LEU A 285 12.89 9.30 -17.45
C LEU A 285 13.37 7.98 -18.06
N GLY A 286 12.52 7.26 -18.79
CA GLY A 286 12.90 6.04 -19.49
C GLY A 286 13.98 6.32 -20.54
N GLU A 287 13.79 7.35 -21.36
CA GLU A 287 14.79 7.82 -22.32
C GLU A 287 16.09 8.24 -21.61
N GLU A 288 16.00 9.00 -20.51
CA GLU A 288 17.16 9.42 -19.73
C GLU A 288 18.00 8.24 -19.23
N MET A 289 17.33 7.19 -18.73
CA MET A 289 17.97 6.00 -18.20
C MET A 289 18.57 5.12 -19.29
N ILE A 290 17.87 4.96 -20.41
CA ILE A 290 18.35 4.15 -21.55
C ILE A 290 19.54 4.82 -22.23
N ALA A 291 19.46 6.14 -22.45
CA ALA A 291 20.50 6.93 -23.10
C ALA A 291 21.64 7.35 -22.15
N GLU A 292 21.48 7.13 -20.84
CA GLU A 292 22.41 7.55 -19.78
C GLU A 292 22.75 9.05 -19.85
N ARG A 293 21.77 9.86 -20.28
CA ARG A 293 21.90 11.29 -20.48
C ARG A 293 20.63 11.99 -20.02
N LYS A 294 20.78 13.00 -19.16
CA LYS A 294 19.66 13.87 -18.78
C LYS A 294 19.16 14.69 -19.96
N THR A 295 17.84 14.80 -20.08
CA THR A 295 17.16 15.62 -21.07
C THR A 295 16.23 16.60 -20.39
N ASP A 296 16.35 17.87 -20.73
CA ASP A 296 15.41 18.91 -20.26
C ASP A 296 14.18 19.01 -21.19
N GLN A 297 14.01 18.06 -22.10
CA GLN A 297 12.88 18.02 -23.03
C GLN A 297 11.63 17.54 -22.28
N LEU A 298 10.59 18.38 -22.32
CA LEU A 298 9.28 18.06 -21.80
C LEU A 298 8.37 17.56 -22.92
N TYR A 299 7.57 16.55 -22.59
CA TYR A 299 6.55 15.98 -23.45
C TYR A 299 5.19 16.17 -22.78
N GLU A 300 4.21 16.70 -23.51
CA GLU A 300 2.84 16.82 -23.04
C GLU A 300 2.16 15.45 -23.15
N GLU A 301 1.89 14.83 -22.00
CA GLU A 301 1.42 13.44 -21.91
C GLU A 301 0.12 13.33 -21.13
N ALA A 302 -0.71 12.35 -21.50
CA ALA A 302 -1.98 12.08 -20.83
C ALA A 302 -1.75 11.23 -19.57
N ILE A 303 -1.69 11.87 -18.41
CA ILE A 303 -1.38 11.23 -17.11
C ILE A 303 -2.61 10.68 -16.38
N PHE A 304 -3.80 11.14 -16.77
CA PHE A 304 -5.06 10.76 -16.16
C PHE A 304 -6.13 10.58 -17.23
N LEU A 305 -7.02 9.60 -17.03
CA LEU A 305 -8.19 9.38 -17.86
C LEU A 305 -9.41 9.09 -16.99
N TYR A 306 -10.54 9.67 -17.39
CA TYR A 306 -11.88 9.33 -16.93
C TYR A 306 -12.75 8.94 -18.13
N TYR A 307 -13.35 7.76 -18.05
CA TYR A 307 -14.25 7.25 -19.08
C TYR A 307 -15.53 6.71 -18.47
N LYS A 308 -16.67 7.15 -18.99
CA LYS A 308 -17.99 6.63 -18.62
C LYS A 308 -18.82 6.42 -19.87
N ASN A 309 -19.34 5.20 -20.05
CA ASN A 309 -20.20 4.91 -21.19
C ASN A 309 -21.64 5.38 -20.93
N ASN A 310 -21.96 6.58 -21.43
CA ASN A 310 -23.29 7.18 -21.29
C ASN A 310 -24.35 6.56 -22.22
N THR A 311 -23.96 5.73 -23.19
CA THR A 311 -24.89 5.13 -24.17
C THR A 311 -25.58 3.88 -23.65
N LEU A 312 -24.94 3.13 -22.74
CA LEU A 312 -25.41 1.81 -22.31
C LEU A 312 -26.52 1.88 -21.25
N SER A 313 -26.46 2.80 -20.28
CA SER A 313 -27.57 3.14 -19.36
C SER A 313 -27.15 4.26 -18.40
N LYS A 314 -28.10 4.85 -17.66
CA LYS A 314 -27.79 5.68 -16.47
C LYS A 314 -27.14 4.88 -15.32
N LYS A 315 -26.92 3.56 -15.47
CA LYS A 315 -26.41 2.64 -14.45
C LYS A 315 -25.02 2.11 -14.76
N SER A 316 -24.32 2.60 -15.78
CA SER A 316 -22.90 2.28 -15.96
C SER A 316 -22.08 3.03 -14.90
N GLY A 317 -21.08 2.35 -14.34
CA GLY A 317 -20.01 2.98 -13.61
C GLY A 317 -19.00 3.60 -14.57
N PHE A 318 -17.98 4.24 -14.01
CA PHE A 318 -16.86 4.78 -14.78
C PHE A 318 -15.60 3.95 -14.62
N VAL A 319 -14.65 4.14 -15.55
CA VAL A 319 -13.27 3.69 -15.46
C VAL A 319 -12.40 4.95 -15.35
N ALA A 320 -11.63 5.05 -14.27
CA ALA A 320 -10.66 6.12 -14.06
C ALA A 320 -9.26 5.52 -13.89
N ILE A 321 -8.27 6.14 -14.52
CA ILE A 321 -6.88 5.66 -14.51
C ILE A 321 -5.96 6.84 -14.27
N PHE A 322 -5.08 6.70 -13.29
CA PHE A 322 -3.96 7.59 -13.04
C PHE A 322 -2.67 6.79 -13.15
N GLY A 323 -1.65 7.34 -13.82
CA GLY A 323 -0.47 6.55 -14.23
C GLY A 323 0.67 6.46 -13.22
N ASP A 324 0.52 6.97 -12.00
CA ASP A 324 1.51 6.88 -10.92
C ASP A 324 0.81 6.59 -9.58
N SER A 325 1.21 5.54 -8.85
CA SER A 325 0.61 5.23 -7.54
C SER A 325 1.42 5.77 -6.35
N SER A 326 2.70 6.11 -6.54
CA SER A 326 3.62 6.58 -5.49
C SER A 326 3.10 7.84 -4.78
N CYS A 327 2.32 8.66 -5.48
CA CYS A 327 1.69 9.86 -4.91
C CYS A 327 0.62 9.58 -3.84
N LEU A 328 0.18 8.33 -3.69
CA LEU A 328 -0.74 7.86 -2.64
C LEU A 328 -0.01 7.39 -1.37
N GLU A 329 1.29 7.08 -1.45
CA GLU A 329 2.10 6.65 -0.31
C GLU A 329 2.49 7.81 0.61
N VAL A 330 2.63 9.01 0.04
CA VAL A 330 3.17 10.19 0.73
C VAL A 330 2.23 10.59 1.87
N GLY A 331 2.65 10.28 3.09
CA GLY A 331 1.92 10.57 4.32
C GLY A 331 1.72 12.07 4.53
N SER A 332 0.50 12.43 4.97
CA SER A 332 0.02 13.78 5.32
C SER A 332 -0.45 14.66 4.15
N THR A 333 -1.63 15.25 4.34
CA THR A 333 -2.21 16.31 3.50
C THR A 333 -1.32 17.56 3.38
N SER A 334 -0.25 17.66 4.17
CA SER A 334 0.71 18.78 4.16
C SER A 334 1.71 18.72 3.02
N ASP A 335 2.00 17.54 2.48
CA ASP A 335 2.77 17.46 1.24
C ASP A 335 1.87 17.86 0.09
N THR A 336 2.00 19.14 -0.29
CA THR A 336 1.25 19.85 -1.36
C THR A 336 1.26 19.19 -2.75
N LYS A 337 1.76 17.95 -2.87
CA LYS A 337 1.98 17.23 -4.11
C LYS A 337 1.46 15.77 -4.09
N SER A 338 0.64 15.38 -3.11
CA SER A 338 -0.04 14.07 -3.13
C SER A 338 -1.21 14.05 -4.12
N CYS A 339 -1.65 12.86 -4.52
CA CYS A 339 -2.81 12.67 -5.40
C CYS A 339 -4.07 12.21 -4.65
N ILE A 340 -4.09 12.30 -3.31
CA ILE A 340 -5.25 11.90 -2.49
C ILE A 340 -6.52 12.67 -2.89
N PHE A 341 -6.39 13.97 -3.22
CA PHE A 341 -7.54 14.78 -3.69
C PHE A 341 -8.18 14.22 -4.97
N LEU A 342 -7.38 13.60 -5.86
CA LEU A 342 -7.88 13.01 -7.09
C LEU A 342 -8.72 11.78 -6.75
N LEU A 343 -8.24 10.92 -5.86
CA LEU A 343 -9.01 9.77 -5.39
C LEU A 343 -10.29 10.21 -4.69
N GLU A 344 -10.25 11.23 -3.83
CA GLU A 344 -11.45 11.80 -3.20
C GLU A 344 -12.47 12.27 -4.23
N ALA A 345 -12.01 13.02 -5.24
CA ALA A 345 -12.86 13.50 -6.34
C ALA A 345 -13.49 12.35 -7.14
N LEU A 346 -12.77 11.24 -7.34
CA LEU A 346 -13.28 10.05 -8.00
C LEU A 346 -14.31 9.31 -7.12
N LEU A 347 -14.06 9.20 -5.82
CA LEU A 347 -15.01 8.60 -4.88
C LEU A 347 -16.29 9.45 -4.76
N GLU A 348 -16.17 10.77 -4.74
CA GLU A 348 -17.31 11.68 -4.80
C GLU A 348 -18.08 11.53 -6.12
N SER A 349 -17.36 11.41 -7.25
CA SER A 349 -17.97 11.12 -8.57
C SER A 349 -18.74 9.79 -8.57
N ALA A 350 -18.25 8.79 -7.83
CA ALA A 350 -18.93 7.51 -7.66
C ALA A 350 -20.24 7.64 -6.85
N LEU A 351 -20.30 8.60 -5.91
CA LEU A 351 -21.51 8.93 -5.16
C LEU A 351 -22.52 9.70 -6.02
N GLU A 352 -22.08 10.71 -6.77
CA GLU A 352 -22.94 11.50 -7.66
C GLU A 352 -23.44 10.69 -8.86
N GLY A 353 -22.68 9.67 -9.25
CA GLY A 353 -22.97 8.86 -10.43
C GLY A 353 -22.56 9.53 -11.74
N ASP A 354 -21.76 10.59 -11.70
CA ASP A 354 -21.10 11.22 -12.85
C ASP A 354 -19.82 11.93 -12.35
N LEU A 355 -18.93 12.33 -13.25
CA LEU A 355 -17.74 13.08 -12.89
C LEU A 355 -18.12 14.43 -12.26
N ILE A 356 -17.61 14.68 -11.05
CA ILE A 356 -17.81 15.95 -10.35
C ILE A 356 -17.32 17.14 -11.18
N GLU A 357 -18.02 18.25 -11.07
CA GLU A 357 -17.81 19.42 -11.94
C GLU A 357 -16.42 20.06 -11.76
N SER A 358 -15.88 20.07 -10.54
CA SER A 358 -14.55 20.61 -10.23
C SER A 358 -13.44 19.86 -10.99
N LEU A 359 -13.53 18.53 -11.03
CA LEU A 359 -12.59 17.71 -11.78
C LEU A 359 -12.87 17.83 -13.28
N ARG A 360 -14.14 17.82 -13.72
CA ARG A 360 -14.52 17.96 -15.14
C ARG A 360 -13.95 19.20 -15.81
N GLN A 361 -13.95 20.35 -15.13
CA GLN A 361 -13.41 21.62 -15.64
C GLN A 361 -11.90 21.57 -15.89
N SER A 362 -11.21 20.61 -15.26
CA SER A 362 -9.77 20.41 -15.35
C SER A 362 -9.36 19.43 -16.44
N LEU A 363 -10.33 18.80 -17.11
CA LEU A 363 -10.09 17.75 -18.11
C LEU A 363 -10.53 18.21 -19.50
N VAL A 364 -9.99 17.53 -20.50
CA VAL A 364 -10.25 17.80 -21.90
C VAL A 364 -10.69 16.51 -22.62
N PRO A 365 -11.59 16.57 -23.62
CA PRO A 365 -11.99 15.38 -24.36
C PRO A 365 -10.85 14.82 -25.20
N ALA A 366 -10.57 13.52 -25.08
CA ALA A 366 -9.49 12.84 -25.79
C ALA A 366 -9.58 13.00 -27.31
N GLY A 367 -10.79 12.98 -27.88
CA GLY A 367 -11.01 13.13 -29.32
C GLY A 367 -10.74 14.53 -29.88
N THR A 368 -10.61 15.55 -29.03
CA THR A 368 -10.34 16.93 -29.48
C THR A 368 -8.86 17.21 -29.68
N ILE A 369 -7.98 16.29 -29.25
CA ILE A 369 -6.58 16.60 -29.05
C ILE A 369 -5.68 15.71 -29.92
N LEU A 370 -4.76 16.36 -30.65
CA LEU A 370 -3.70 15.70 -31.41
C LEU A 370 -2.52 15.25 -30.53
N SER A 371 -2.44 15.68 -29.25
CA SER A 371 -1.28 15.47 -28.36
C SER A 371 -1.01 14.01 -28.02
N LEU A 372 -2.01 13.12 -28.09
CA LEU A 372 -1.78 11.68 -27.99
C LEU A 372 -0.83 11.13 -29.08
N LYS A 373 -0.50 11.90 -30.13
CA LYS A 373 0.38 11.46 -31.22
C LYS A 373 1.74 10.94 -30.76
N TYR A 374 2.36 11.50 -29.73
CA TYR A 374 3.69 11.04 -29.32
C TYR A 374 3.60 9.62 -28.74
N SER A 375 2.77 9.44 -27.71
CA SER A 375 2.46 8.13 -27.13
C SER A 375 1.81 7.13 -28.09
N GLN A 376 0.98 7.56 -29.05
CA GLN A 376 0.36 6.69 -30.05
C GLN A 376 1.34 6.11 -31.06
N ASN A 377 2.44 6.81 -31.34
CA ASN A 377 3.44 6.36 -32.31
C ASN A 377 4.42 5.33 -31.70
N LEU A 378 4.37 5.13 -30.39
CA LEU A 378 5.26 4.23 -29.69
C LEU A 378 4.64 2.84 -29.53
N PRO A 379 5.47 1.79 -29.49
CA PRO A 379 4.99 0.45 -29.22
C PRO A 379 4.42 0.39 -27.80
N LEU A 380 3.29 -0.31 -27.66
CA LEU A 380 2.71 -0.65 -26.36
C LEU A 380 3.72 -1.49 -25.53
N PRO A 381 3.63 -1.42 -24.19
CA PRO A 381 4.47 -2.21 -23.31
C PRO A 381 4.31 -3.70 -23.62
N LYS A 382 5.43 -4.42 -23.72
CA LYS A 382 5.48 -5.84 -24.08
C LYS A 382 5.88 -6.66 -22.88
N ARG A 383 5.27 -7.82 -22.69
CA ARG A 383 5.66 -8.76 -21.63
C ARG A 383 7.12 -9.20 -21.81
N LEU A 384 7.86 -9.27 -20.69
CA LEU A 384 9.16 -9.90 -20.64
C LEU A 384 9.03 -11.41 -20.85
N THR A 385 9.59 -11.94 -21.94
CA THR A 385 9.56 -13.38 -22.23
C THR A 385 10.69 -14.15 -21.55
N THR A 386 11.65 -13.45 -20.97
CA THR A 386 12.89 -14.04 -20.38
C THR A 386 12.87 -14.08 -18.86
N SER A 387 11.93 -13.40 -18.20
CA SER A 387 11.88 -13.34 -16.74
C SER A 387 11.25 -14.61 -16.14
N ASN A 388 11.52 -14.84 -14.85
CA ASN A 388 10.93 -15.93 -14.07
C ASN A 388 9.60 -15.51 -13.41
N PHE A 389 9.00 -14.41 -13.85
CA PHE A 389 7.79 -13.82 -13.27
C PHE A 389 6.67 -14.83 -12.99
N ALA A 390 6.45 -15.80 -13.89
CA ALA A 390 5.44 -16.86 -13.72
C ALA A 390 5.62 -17.74 -12.47
N LYS A 391 6.83 -17.80 -11.89
CA LYS A 391 7.12 -18.47 -10.61
C LYS A 391 6.44 -17.76 -9.44
N TYR A 392 6.27 -16.44 -9.53
CA TYR A 392 5.73 -15.58 -8.48
C TYR A 392 4.26 -15.23 -8.72
N SER A 393 3.83 -15.23 -9.98
CA SER A 393 2.44 -15.00 -10.37
C SER A 393 1.49 -16.06 -9.81
N LYS A 394 0.36 -15.58 -9.27
CA LYS A 394 -0.78 -16.39 -8.85
C LYS A 394 -1.69 -16.77 -10.01
N VAL A 395 -1.52 -16.13 -11.17
CA VAL A 395 -2.45 -16.16 -12.30
C VAL A 395 -1.90 -16.92 -13.49
N ILE A 396 -0.61 -16.78 -13.79
CA ILE A 396 0.03 -17.43 -14.94
C ILE A 396 1.10 -18.44 -14.51
N MET A 397 1.29 -19.46 -15.34
CA MET A 397 2.32 -20.50 -15.16
C MET A 397 3.47 -20.39 -16.17
N GLY A 398 3.34 -19.49 -17.15
CA GLY A 398 4.37 -19.18 -18.13
C GLY A 398 3.93 -18.09 -19.09
N ILE A 399 4.86 -17.63 -19.91
CA ILE A 399 4.61 -16.73 -21.04
C ILE A 399 5.03 -17.49 -22.30
N SER A 400 4.18 -17.47 -23.33
CA SER A 400 4.45 -18.17 -24.58
C SER A 400 5.55 -17.48 -25.38
N ALA A 401 6.04 -18.16 -26.43
CA ALA A 401 7.01 -17.56 -27.37
C ALA A 401 6.43 -16.32 -28.10
N ASP A 402 5.11 -16.22 -28.20
CA ASP A 402 4.39 -15.10 -28.79
C ASP A 402 4.09 -13.97 -27.77
N ALA A 403 4.71 -14.03 -26.58
CA ALA A 403 4.51 -13.10 -25.46
C ALA A 403 3.07 -13.09 -24.90
N GLU A 404 2.35 -14.21 -25.02
CA GLU A 404 1.00 -14.38 -24.48
C GLU A 404 1.02 -15.12 -23.12
N PRO A 405 0.19 -14.71 -22.15
CA PRO A 405 0.13 -15.37 -20.84
C PRO A 405 -0.47 -16.78 -20.94
N VAL A 406 0.22 -17.76 -20.34
CA VAL A 406 -0.32 -19.12 -20.14
C VAL A 406 -0.89 -19.19 -18.73
N TYR A 407 -2.21 -19.16 -18.62
CA TYR A 407 -2.92 -19.11 -17.35
C TYR A 407 -2.84 -20.42 -16.56
N ARG A 408 -2.78 -20.30 -15.23
CA ARG A 408 -3.02 -21.39 -14.29
C ARG A 408 -4.48 -21.83 -14.35
N GLU A 409 -4.77 -23.01 -13.80
CA GLU A 409 -6.16 -23.39 -13.52
C GLU A 409 -6.79 -22.35 -12.60
N HIS A 410 -8.03 -21.96 -12.92
CA HIS A 410 -8.74 -20.96 -12.14
C HIS A 410 -8.86 -21.44 -10.68
N PRO A 411 -8.29 -20.71 -9.71
CA PRO A 411 -8.34 -21.10 -8.31
C PRO A 411 -9.79 -21.18 -7.81
N LYS A 412 -10.05 -22.15 -6.93
CA LYS A 412 -11.32 -22.27 -6.20
C LYS A 412 -11.38 -21.21 -5.10
N CYS A 413 -12.56 -20.65 -4.89
CA CYS A 413 -12.80 -19.71 -3.81
C CYS A 413 -12.54 -20.34 -2.45
N ARG A 414 -11.95 -19.58 -1.52
CA ARG A 414 -11.60 -20.11 -0.20
C ARG A 414 -12.88 -20.37 0.58
N ILE A 415 -13.06 -21.62 1.02
CA ILE A 415 -14.14 -21.98 1.93
C ILE A 415 -13.55 -22.01 3.33
N LEU A 416 -13.88 -21.01 4.13
CA LEU A 416 -13.53 -20.96 5.54
C LEU A 416 -14.57 -21.76 6.34
N TRP A 417 -14.16 -22.91 6.85
CA TRP A 417 -15.02 -23.72 7.71
C TRP A 417 -15.12 -23.08 9.08
N ASN A 418 -16.32 -23.07 9.64
CA ASN A 418 -16.54 -22.52 10.97
C ASN A 418 -15.86 -23.44 11.98
N ALA A 419 -15.13 -22.85 12.92
CA ALA A 419 -14.55 -23.59 14.03
C ALA A 419 -15.66 -24.24 14.86
N ILE A 420 -15.33 -25.33 15.56
CA ILE A 420 -16.23 -25.98 16.51
C ILE A 420 -16.66 -24.95 17.55
N SER A 421 -17.96 -24.63 17.55
CA SER A 421 -18.55 -23.64 18.45
C SER A 421 -19.15 -24.31 19.67
N GLN A 422 -18.70 -23.91 20.87
CA GLN A 422 -19.27 -24.32 22.15
C GLN A 422 -19.75 -23.07 22.90
N PRO A 423 -21.02 -22.65 22.72
CA PRO A 423 -21.53 -21.47 23.38
C PRO A 423 -21.47 -21.57 24.90
N VAL A 424 -20.98 -20.51 25.54
CA VAL A 424 -20.84 -20.43 27.00
C VAL A 424 -21.75 -19.33 27.51
N ALA A 425 -22.56 -19.68 28.52
CA ALA A 425 -23.43 -18.74 29.24
C ALA A 425 -22.79 -18.33 30.57
N ASN A 426 -23.22 -17.20 31.10
CA ASN A 426 -22.77 -16.58 32.35
C ASN A 426 -21.27 -16.25 32.37
N VAL A 427 -20.67 -15.95 31.21
CA VAL A 427 -19.28 -15.53 31.09
C VAL A 427 -19.22 -14.20 30.38
N THR A 428 -18.56 -13.24 31.00
CA THR A 428 -18.31 -11.91 30.43
C THR A 428 -16.81 -11.64 30.42
N LEU A 429 -16.32 -11.00 29.36
CA LEU A 429 -14.94 -10.53 29.32
C LEU A 429 -14.78 -9.32 30.24
N SER A 430 -13.65 -9.26 30.95
CA SER A 430 -13.22 -8.06 31.66
C SER A 430 -13.26 -6.84 30.73
N SER A 431 -13.65 -5.66 31.23
CA SER A 431 -13.59 -4.42 30.45
C SER A 431 -12.17 -4.15 29.97
N ASP A 432 -11.20 -4.40 30.84
CA ASP A 432 -9.77 -4.25 30.58
C ASP A 432 -9.19 -5.60 30.16
N LEU A 433 -9.03 -5.79 28.86
CA LEU A 433 -8.27 -6.92 28.29
C LEU A 433 -6.77 -6.81 28.60
N SER A 434 -6.27 -5.59 28.84
CA SER A 434 -4.85 -5.31 29.10
C SER A 434 -4.40 -5.75 30.51
N ASP A 435 -5.26 -5.60 31.52
CA ASP A 435 -4.85 -5.73 32.93
C ASP A 435 -4.63 -7.19 33.36
N SER A 436 -5.33 -8.14 32.71
CA SER A 436 -5.11 -9.57 32.94
C SER A 436 -3.76 -10.07 32.45
N HIS A 437 -3.12 -9.39 31.48
CA HIS A 437 -1.80 -9.79 30.99
C HIS A 437 -0.65 -9.37 31.92
N LEU A 438 -0.84 -8.35 32.77
CA LEU A 438 0.19 -7.92 33.72
C LEU A 438 0.16 -8.67 35.06
N LYS A 439 -0.94 -9.37 35.36
CA LYS A 439 -1.13 -10.09 36.64
C LYS A 439 -0.91 -11.59 36.57
N VAL A 440 -0.43 -12.14 35.45
CA VAL A 440 0.05 -13.53 35.44
C VAL A 440 1.29 -13.59 36.32
N ASP A 441 1.06 -14.12 37.53
CA ASP A 441 1.96 -14.45 38.61
C ASP A 441 3.44 -14.48 38.24
N ARG A 442 4.13 -13.39 38.59
CA ARG A 442 5.60 -13.37 38.75
C ARG A 442 6.09 -14.33 39.84
N SER A 443 5.24 -15.07 40.54
CA SER A 443 5.65 -15.96 41.62
C SER A 443 6.23 -17.30 41.16
N ASP A 444 5.98 -17.75 39.92
CA ASP A 444 6.48 -19.06 39.43
C ASP A 444 7.46 -18.97 38.25
N LEU A 445 7.96 -17.77 37.91
CA LEU A 445 9.08 -17.64 36.99
C LEU A 445 10.38 -17.87 37.76
N PRO A 446 11.14 -18.94 37.47
CA PRO A 446 12.43 -19.17 38.11
C PRO A 446 13.35 -18.00 37.75
N ASP A 447 13.79 -17.26 38.79
CA ASP A 447 14.69 -16.11 38.76
C ASP A 447 14.83 -15.47 37.36
N GLY A 448 13.90 -14.56 37.05
CA GLY A 448 13.77 -13.83 35.78
C GLY A 448 14.94 -12.90 35.42
N ASN A 449 16.14 -13.13 35.96
CA ASN A 449 17.38 -12.45 35.59
C ASN A 449 18.20 -13.18 34.52
N GLN A 450 17.71 -14.29 33.94
CA GLN A 450 18.40 -14.92 32.81
C GLN A 450 17.94 -14.41 31.44
N PHE A 451 16.64 -14.22 31.19
CA PHE A 451 16.17 -13.78 29.88
C PHE A 451 16.36 -12.28 29.59
N SER A 452 16.30 -11.41 30.61
CA SER A 452 16.53 -9.97 30.44
C SER A 452 17.99 -9.61 30.18
N ASN A 453 18.93 -10.49 30.51
CA ASN A 453 20.35 -10.31 30.20
C ASN A 453 20.74 -10.83 28.80
N GLU A 454 19.86 -11.57 28.11
CA GLU A 454 20.15 -12.10 26.77
C GLU A 454 19.68 -11.16 25.65
N LEU A 455 18.62 -10.37 25.86
CA LEU A 455 18.24 -9.35 24.88
C LEU A 455 19.08 -8.09 25.08
N THR A 456 20.06 -7.91 24.20
CA THR A 456 20.75 -6.63 24.08
C THR A 456 19.72 -5.53 23.82
N SER A 457 19.95 -4.33 24.36
CA SER A 457 19.08 -3.17 24.16
C SER A 457 18.78 -2.87 22.68
N ALA A 458 19.66 -3.31 21.76
CA ALA A 458 19.43 -3.26 20.33
C ALA A 458 18.24 -4.11 19.88
N GLN A 459 18.10 -5.35 20.36
CA GLN A 459 17.01 -6.25 19.97
C GLN A 459 15.64 -5.78 20.47
N LEU A 460 15.59 -5.19 21.67
CA LEU A 460 14.35 -4.59 22.19
C LEU A 460 13.95 -3.36 21.35
N HIS A 461 14.93 -2.58 20.89
CA HIS A 461 14.69 -1.42 20.04
C HIS A 461 14.20 -1.81 18.64
N GLU A 462 14.76 -2.87 18.04
CA GLU A 462 14.30 -3.42 16.76
C GLU A 462 12.85 -3.94 16.81
N ILE A 463 12.45 -4.63 17.88
CA ILE A 463 11.07 -5.10 18.04
C ILE A 463 10.10 -3.93 18.15
N ILE A 464 10.47 -2.87 18.89
CA ILE A 464 9.64 -1.67 19.02
C ILE A 464 9.54 -0.94 17.67
N GLN A 465 10.64 -0.81 16.92
CA GLN A 465 10.61 -0.23 15.56
C GLN A 465 9.77 -1.06 14.58
N PHE A 466 9.77 -2.39 14.70
CA PHE A 466 8.98 -3.25 13.82
C PHE A 466 7.46 -3.04 14.01
N PHE A 467 7.00 -2.67 15.21
CA PHE A 467 5.58 -2.47 15.49
C PHE A 467 5.14 -1.00 15.52
N ASP A 468 6.07 -0.06 15.73
CA ASP A 468 5.75 1.36 15.85
C ASP A 468 6.08 2.12 14.56
N ALA A 469 5.22 1.95 13.55
CA ALA A 469 5.30 2.64 12.26
C ALA A 469 5.08 4.18 12.33
N ASN A 470 5.03 4.76 13.55
CA ASN A 470 4.96 6.21 13.76
C ASN A 470 6.31 6.82 14.18
N VAL A 471 7.40 6.05 14.20
CA VAL A 471 8.74 6.63 14.30
C VAL A 471 9.11 7.20 12.94
N GLU A 472 8.72 8.45 12.71
CA GLU A 472 9.31 9.32 11.70
C GLU A 472 10.84 9.23 11.83
N ASN A 473 11.49 8.76 10.77
CA ASN A 473 12.95 8.68 10.66
C ASN A 473 13.55 10.09 10.55
N ASP A 474 13.50 10.88 11.62
CA ASP A 474 14.48 11.94 11.85
C ASP A 474 15.70 11.32 12.54
N VAL A 475 16.42 10.49 11.80
CA VAL A 475 17.76 10.09 12.19
C VAL A 475 18.67 10.29 10.99
N GLU A 476 19.16 11.53 10.86
CA GLU A 476 20.51 11.78 10.35
C GLU A 476 21.49 10.97 11.21
N GLN A 477 21.62 9.67 10.91
CA GLN A 477 22.67 8.84 11.46
C GLN A 477 23.95 9.25 10.75
N THR A 478 24.54 10.35 11.24
CA THR A 478 25.91 10.73 10.92
C THR A 478 26.79 9.52 11.15
N HIS A 479 27.24 8.91 10.05
CA HIS A 479 28.26 7.89 10.04
C HIS A 479 29.39 8.30 10.99
N GLN A 480 29.71 7.43 11.96
CA GLN A 480 30.90 7.54 12.77
C GLN A 480 32.13 7.35 11.88
N LEU A 481 32.53 8.43 11.20
CA LEU A 481 33.85 8.54 10.61
C LEU A 481 34.86 8.52 11.76
N SER A 482 35.56 7.38 11.86
CA SER A 482 36.65 7.11 12.79
C SER A 482 37.85 7.99 12.49
N PHE A 483 37.74 9.30 12.69
CA PHE A 483 38.87 10.21 12.64
C PHE A 483 39.63 10.14 13.96
N ASN A 484 40.57 9.20 13.98
CA ASN A 484 41.70 9.22 14.89
C ASN A 484 42.63 10.39 14.49
N GLN A 485 42.18 11.63 14.68
CA GLN A 485 43.00 12.84 14.55
C GLN A 485 42.66 13.82 15.67
N GLN A 486 43.62 13.88 16.60
CA GLN A 486 43.69 14.73 17.78
C GLN A 486 43.19 16.17 17.54
N ASN A 487 42.32 16.63 18.44
CA ASN A 487 42.12 18.00 18.92
C ASN A 487 41.86 19.19 17.97
N TYR A 488 41.72 19.01 16.65
CA TYR A 488 41.34 20.13 15.78
C TYR A 488 39.84 20.51 15.86
N GLY A 489 38.98 19.57 16.25
CA GLY A 489 37.53 19.79 16.31
C GLY A 489 37.11 20.92 17.25
N PHE A 490 37.71 20.99 18.45
CA PHE A 490 37.39 22.04 19.43
C PHE A 490 37.80 23.44 18.97
N LEU A 491 38.93 23.57 18.25
CA LEU A 491 39.37 24.83 17.69
C LEU A 491 38.44 25.30 16.55
N LEU A 492 38.02 24.38 15.68
CA LEU A 492 37.12 24.69 14.57
C LEU A 492 35.74 25.15 15.08
N TRP A 493 35.17 24.44 16.05
CA TRP A 493 33.91 24.81 16.69
C TRP A 493 34.02 26.14 17.45
N GLY A 494 35.14 26.39 18.12
CA GLY A 494 35.43 27.67 18.76
C GLY A 494 35.44 28.85 17.76
N ILE A 495 36.03 28.67 16.58
CA ILE A 495 36.07 29.69 15.52
C ILE A 495 34.65 29.94 14.96
N ILE A 496 33.90 28.89 14.67
CA ILE A 496 32.52 29.02 14.16
C ILE A 496 31.64 29.77 15.16
N PHE A 497 31.73 29.40 16.45
CA PHE A 497 30.98 30.06 17.51
C PHE A 497 31.36 31.54 17.64
N PHE A 498 32.65 31.86 17.52
CA PHE A 498 33.13 33.25 17.53
C PHE A 498 32.62 34.06 16.33
N ILE A 499 32.57 33.47 15.13
CA ILE A 499 32.02 34.11 13.93
C ILE A 499 30.52 34.41 14.13
N ILE A 500 29.76 33.47 14.67
CA ILE A 500 28.32 33.66 14.94
C ILE A 500 28.11 34.81 15.94
N ILE A 501 28.90 34.86 17.02
CA ILE A 501 28.84 35.96 17.99
C ILE A 501 29.18 37.30 17.33
N VAL A 502 30.19 37.37 16.46
CA VAL A 502 30.55 38.60 15.75
C VAL A 502 29.44 39.06 14.80
N ILE A 503 28.79 38.13 14.09
CA ILE A 503 27.64 38.43 13.22
C ILE A 503 26.45 38.94 14.04
N TYR A 504 26.17 38.30 15.18
CA TYR A 504 25.12 38.73 16.09
C TYR A 504 25.39 40.12 16.68
N CYS A 505 26.61 40.38 17.17
CA CYS A 505 27.01 41.69 17.66
C CYS A 505 26.93 42.76 16.56
N ARG A 506 27.36 42.46 15.33
CA ARG A 506 27.24 43.38 14.19
C ARG A 506 25.79 43.73 13.87
N THR A 507 24.89 42.74 13.88
CA THR A 507 23.47 42.96 13.57
C THR A 507 22.76 43.75 14.66
N VAL A 508 23.06 43.48 15.93
CA VAL A 508 22.51 44.24 17.08
C VAL A 508 22.99 45.69 17.05
N VAL A 509 24.29 45.95 16.83
CA VAL A 509 24.83 47.31 16.71
C VAL A 509 24.21 48.05 15.52
N ARG A 510 24.05 47.39 14.37
CA ARG A 510 23.38 47.99 13.20
C ARG A 510 21.94 48.41 13.52
N ARG A 511 21.17 47.57 14.22
CA ARG A 511 19.79 47.90 14.63
C ARG A 511 19.75 49.10 15.57
N LEU A 512 20.68 49.19 16.52
CA LEU A 512 20.79 50.33 17.43
C LEU A 512 21.14 51.62 16.70
N VAL A 513 22.11 51.61 15.77
CA VAL A 513 22.49 52.78 14.98
C VAL A 513 21.33 53.27 14.09
N VAL A 514 20.60 52.34 13.47
CA VAL A 514 19.42 52.69 12.66
C VAL A 514 18.33 53.32 13.52
N ARG A 515 18.01 52.72 14.69
CA ARG A 515 17.05 53.32 15.63
C ARG A 515 17.48 54.71 16.10
N PHE A 516 18.76 54.90 16.39
CA PHE A 516 19.28 56.20 16.81
C PHE A 516 19.23 57.26 15.69
N ARG A 517 19.49 56.87 14.43
CA ARG A 517 19.32 57.76 13.27
C ARG A 517 17.86 58.15 13.04
N ILE A 518 16.93 57.21 13.17
CA ILE A 518 15.49 57.48 13.07
C ILE A 518 15.05 58.44 14.18
N PHE A 519 15.47 58.18 15.42
CA PHE A 519 15.17 59.05 16.57
C PHE A 519 15.70 60.47 16.38
N ARG A 520 16.95 60.61 15.88
CA ARG A 520 17.55 61.93 15.59
C ARG A 520 16.87 62.66 14.44
N PHE A 521 16.31 61.92 13.47
CA PHE A 521 15.54 62.50 12.37
C PHE A 521 14.18 63.04 12.86
N ILE A 522 13.53 62.32 13.78
CA ILE A 522 12.27 62.75 14.41
C ILE A 522 12.50 64.02 15.24
N LEU A 523 13.57 64.08 16.05
CA LEU A 523 13.93 65.23 16.88
C LEU A 523 14.34 66.50 16.11
N ARG A 524 14.63 66.42 14.81
CA ARG A 524 14.88 67.60 13.97
C ARG A 524 13.61 68.15 13.31
N ARG A 525 12.48 67.43 13.40
CA ARG A 525 11.18 67.86 12.85
C ARG A 525 10.26 68.49 13.89
N PHE A 526 10.61 68.38 15.17
CA PHE A 526 10.08 69.20 16.26
C PHE A 526 11.11 70.28 16.58
#